data_AF-A0A7X6W4M7-F1
#
_entry.id   AF-A0A7X6W4M7-F1
#
_cell.length_a   1.000
_cell.length_b   1.000
_cell.length_c   1.000
_cell.angle_alpha   90.00
_cell.angle_beta   90.00
_cell.angle_gamma   90.00
#
_symmetry.space_group_name_H-M   'P 1'
#
loop_
_entity.id
_entity.type
_entity.pdbx_description
1 polymer ?
#
loop_
_entity_poly.entity_id
_entity_poly.type
_entity_poly.pdbx_seq_one_letter_code
_entity_poly.pdbx_strand_id
1 'polypeptide(L)'
;MNHSPDYETCVDIMHALGDYLSRELSPAEMEEVEEHLQWCELCMNHYRFEKALTTHIRERAQALRVPETLRKRVLHLLDSA
;
A
#
# COMPACT_ATOMS: atom_id res chain seq x y z
N MET A 1 -22.03 -4.59 -23.80
CA MET A 1 -21.07 -5.03 -22.76
C MET A 1 -21.85 -5.05 -21.46
N ASN A 2 -22.05 -6.21 -20.86
CA ASN A 2 -22.96 -6.40 -19.73
C ASN A 2 -22.15 -6.22 -18.45
N HIS A 3 -22.15 -5.00 -17.89
CA HIS A 3 -21.43 -4.69 -16.65
C HIS A 3 -22.26 -5.19 -15.47
N SER A 4 -21.73 -6.17 -14.74
CA SER A 4 -22.25 -6.55 -13.42
C SER A 4 -21.93 -5.41 -12.45
N PRO A 5 -22.83 -5.04 -11.52
CA PRO A 5 -22.63 -3.91 -10.60
C PRO A 5 -21.32 -3.97 -9.78
N ASP A 6 -20.69 -5.13 -9.64
CA ASP A 6 -19.42 -5.29 -8.93
C ASP A 6 -18.18 -4.94 -9.78
N TYR A 7 -18.30 -4.88 -11.10
CA TYR A 7 -17.12 -4.73 -11.98
C TYR A 7 -16.50 -3.34 -11.92
N GLU A 8 -17.31 -2.29 -11.96
CA GLU A 8 -16.82 -0.90 -11.89
C GLU A 8 -16.14 -0.66 -10.53
N THR A 9 -16.78 -1.10 -9.44
CA THR A 9 -16.19 -1.05 -8.10
C THR A 9 -14.87 -1.83 -8.01
N CYS A 10 -14.77 -3.03 -8.59
CA CYS A 10 -13.50 -3.77 -8.60
C CYS A 10 -12.38 -3.00 -9.31
N VAL A 11 -12.69 -2.33 -10.42
CA VAL A 11 -11.70 -1.53 -11.16
C VAL A 11 -11.20 -0.36 -10.32
N ASP A 12 -12.11 0.35 -9.66
CA ASP A 12 -11.76 1.48 -8.79
C ASP A 12 -10.90 1.02 -7.61
N ILE A 13 -11.29 -0.09 -6.96
CA ILE A 13 -10.50 -0.67 -5.88
C ILE A 13 -9.11 -1.10 -6.36
N MET A 14 -9.01 -1.76 -7.51
CA MET A 14 -7.71 -2.16 -8.08
C MET A 14 -6.81 -0.95 -8.37
N HIS A 15 -7.36 0.18 -8.82
CA HIS A 15 -6.58 1.41 -9.00
C HIS A 15 -6.13 2.02 -7.66
N ALA A 16 -6.95 1.91 -6.62
CA ALA A 16 -6.64 2.44 -5.29
C ALA A 16 -5.64 1.59 -4.48
N LEU A 17 -5.35 0.34 -4.89
CA LEU A 17 -4.50 -0.58 -4.12
C LEU A 17 -3.08 -0.07 -3.86
N GLY A 18 -2.51 0.68 -4.82
CA GLY A 18 -1.19 1.28 -4.67
C GLY A 18 -1.16 2.29 -3.51
N ASP A 19 -2.10 3.21 -3.51
CA ASP A 19 -2.25 4.27 -2.50
C ASP A 19 -2.69 3.68 -1.14
N TYR A 20 -3.49 2.61 -1.17
CA TYR A 20 -3.84 1.82 0.01
C TYR A 20 -2.58 1.18 0.66
N LEU A 21 -1.69 0.61 -0.16
CA LEU A 21 -0.44 -0.01 0.31
C LEU A 21 0.57 1.02 0.83
N SER A 22 0.60 2.24 0.29
CA SER A 22 1.42 3.35 0.78
C SER A 22 0.79 4.08 1.98
N ARG A 23 -0.50 3.82 2.28
CA ARG A 23 -1.32 4.53 3.28
C ARG A 23 -1.51 6.02 2.95
N GLU A 24 -1.67 6.33 1.67
CA GLU A 24 -1.88 7.68 1.17
C GLU A 24 -3.36 8.03 0.94
N LEU A 25 -4.24 7.03 1.03
CA LEU A 25 -5.68 7.21 1.01
C LEU A 25 -6.20 7.92 2.28
N SER A 26 -7.32 8.64 2.14
CA SER A 26 -8.06 9.16 3.29
C SER A 26 -8.64 8.04 4.15
N PRO A 27 -9.01 8.30 5.42
CA PRO A 27 -9.59 7.27 6.29
C PRO A 27 -10.85 6.62 5.72
N ALA A 28 -11.68 7.38 4.99
CA ALA A 28 -12.90 6.85 4.36
C ALA A 28 -12.55 5.92 3.18
N GLU A 29 -11.63 6.33 2.32
CA GLU A 29 -11.18 5.51 1.18
C GLU A 29 -10.47 4.23 1.65
N MET A 30 -9.72 4.30 2.75
CA MET A 30 -9.12 3.11 3.39
C MET A 30 -10.21 2.11 3.82
N GLU A 31 -11.28 2.58 4.45
CA GLU A 31 -12.41 1.75 4.89
C GLU A 31 -13.13 1.11 3.69
N GLU A 32 -13.40 1.88 2.63
CA GLU A 32 -14.02 1.38 1.39
C GLU A 32 -13.20 0.25 0.74
N VAL A 33 -11.88 0.42 0.65
CA VAL A 33 -10.97 -0.63 0.15
C VAL A 33 -10.98 -1.85 1.06
N GLU A 34 -10.90 -1.66 2.38
CA GLU A 34 -10.93 -2.76 3.35
C GLU A 34 -12.24 -3.56 3.26
N GLU A 35 -13.39 -2.89 3.22
CA GLU A 35 -14.70 -3.53 3.08
C GLU A 35 -14.78 -4.35 1.80
N HIS A 36 -14.35 -3.80 0.66
CA HIS A 36 -14.38 -4.54 -0.60
C HIS A 36 -13.48 -5.78 -0.59
N LEU A 37 -12.27 -5.65 -0.03
CA LEU A 37 -11.31 -6.74 0.10
C LEU A 37 -11.81 -7.89 0.99
N GLN A 38 -12.77 -7.65 1.89
CA GLN A 38 -13.32 -8.71 2.76
C GLN A 38 -14.15 -9.75 2.01
N TRP A 39 -14.78 -9.38 0.89
CA TRP A 39 -15.70 -10.28 0.17
C TRP A 39 -15.32 -10.52 -1.30
N CYS A 40 -14.51 -9.66 -1.90
CA CYS A 40 -14.08 -9.81 -3.30
C CYS A 40 -12.76 -10.59 -3.42
N GLU A 41 -12.83 -11.87 -3.78
CA GLU A 41 -11.65 -12.72 -3.97
C GLU A 41 -10.73 -12.20 -5.10
N LEU A 42 -11.29 -11.61 -6.15
CA LEU A 42 -10.53 -11.04 -7.26
C LEU A 42 -9.60 -9.90 -6.77
N CYS A 43 -10.17 -8.91 -6.08
CA CYS A 43 -9.40 -7.79 -5.54
C CYS A 43 -8.45 -8.23 -4.43
N MET A 44 -8.83 -9.19 -3.59
CA MET A 44 -7.94 -9.80 -2.60
C MET A 44 -6.70 -10.45 -3.24
N ASN A 45 -6.87 -11.14 -4.36
CA ASN A 45 -5.74 -11.73 -5.09
C ASN A 45 -4.84 -10.64 -5.71
N HIS A 46 -5.42 -9.57 -6.25
CA HIS A 46 -4.66 -8.42 -6.78
C HIS A 46 -3.85 -7.72 -5.68
N TYR A 47 -4.49 -7.44 -4.54
CA TYR A 47 -3.84 -6.89 -3.35
C TYR A 47 -2.66 -7.75 -2.87
N ARG A 48 -2.84 -9.07 -2.79
CA ARG A 48 -1.76 -9.99 -2.39
C ARG A 48 -0.57 -9.92 -3.34
N PHE A 49 -0.82 -9.84 -4.64
CA PHE A 49 0.22 -9.70 -5.64
C PHE A 49 0.99 -8.37 -5.47
N GLU A 50 0.28 -7.23 -5.43
CA GLU A 50 0.92 -5.92 -5.28
C GLU A 50 1.68 -5.78 -3.96
N LYS A 51 1.13 -6.33 -2.87
CA LYS A 51 1.80 -6.36 -1.57
C LYS A 51 3.11 -7.16 -1.62
N ALA A 52 3.10 -8.32 -2.27
CA ALA A 52 4.31 -9.13 -2.43
C ALA A 52 5.35 -8.40 -3.29
N LEU A 53 4.92 -7.81 -4.41
CA LEU A 53 5.77 -7.04 -5.31
C LEU A 53 6.42 -5.84 -4.60
N THR A 54 5.63 -5.02 -3.92
CA THR A 54 6.12 -3.84 -3.19
C THR A 54 7.06 -4.22 -2.05
N THR A 55 6.79 -5.33 -1.36
CA THR A 55 7.70 -5.89 -0.34
C THR A 55 9.04 -6.28 -0.96
N HIS A 56 9.04 -7.03 -2.06
CA HIS A 56 10.26 -7.41 -2.75
C HIS A 56 11.06 -6.22 -3.28
N ILE A 57 10.39 -5.21 -3.85
CA ILE A 57 11.05 -3.96 -4.27
C ILE A 57 11.70 -3.27 -3.07
N ARG A 58 10.99 -3.16 -1.95
CA ARG A 58 11.50 -2.54 -0.72
C ARG A 58 12.73 -3.27 -0.17
N GLU A 59 12.70 -4.60 -0.13
CA GLU A 59 13.85 -5.42 0.28
C GLU A 59 15.08 -5.17 -0.59
N ARG A 60 14.90 -5.07 -1.91
CA ARG A 60 16.00 -4.80 -2.84
C ARG A 60 16.50 -3.35 -2.75
N ALA A 61 15.60 -2.39 -2.55
CA ALA A 61 15.96 -0.98 -2.37
C ALA A 61 16.73 -0.74 -1.06
N GLN A 62 16.40 -1.46 0.02
CA GLN A 62 17.10 -1.37 1.30
C GLN A 62 18.57 -1.81 1.26
N ALA A 63 19.03 -2.47 0.18
CA ALA A 63 20.45 -2.70 -0.05
C ALA A 63 21.26 -1.38 -0.18
N LEU A 64 20.58 -0.26 -0.44
CA LEU A 64 21.16 1.09 -0.34
C LEU A 64 21.29 1.47 1.14
N ARG A 65 22.49 1.26 1.69
CA ARG A 65 22.79 1.62 3.09
C ARG A 65 22.67 3.13 3.29
N VAL A 66 21.85 3.54 4.27
CA VAL A 66 21.82 4.92 4.75
C VAL A 66 23.18 5.26 5.38
N PRO A 67 23.79 6.42 5.06
CA PRO A 67 25.01 6.85 5.73
C PRO A 67 24.81 6.92 7.24
N GLU A 68 25.70 6.27 8.00
CA GLU A 68 25.69 6.24 9.47
C GLU A 68 25.61 7.63 10.10
N THR A 69 26.23 8.63 9.47
CA THR A 69 26.19 10.03 9.90
C THR A 69 24.78 10.62 9.87
N LEU A 70 23.99 10.30 8.84
CA LEU A 70 22.61 10.76 8.73
C LEU A 70 21.73 10.10 9.79
N ARG A 71 21.89 8.78 9.99
CA ARG A 71 21.17 8.03 11.03
C ARG A 71 21.40 8.62 12.42
N LYS A 72 22.66 8.88 12.78
CA LYS A 72 23.01 9.48 14.08
C LYS A 72 22.38 10.86 14.28
N ARG A 73 22.34 11.69 13.23
CA ARG A 73 21.72 13.02 13.29
C ARG A 73 20.22 12.95 13.53
N VAL A 74 19.52 12.04 12.84
CA VAL A 74 18.06 11.86 13.03
C VAL A 74 17.76 11.37 14.44
N LEU A 75 18.49 10.36 14.94
CA LEU A 75 18.30 9.86 16.31
C LEU A 75 18.52 10.96 17.36
N HIS A 76 19.58 11.75 17.22
CA HIS A 76 19.85 12.86 18.12
C HIS A 76 18.70 13.88 18.16
N LEU A 77 18.08 14.19 17.02
CA LEU A 77 16.93 15.10 16.94
C LEU A 77 15.67 14.52 17.58
N LEU A 78 15.47 13.20 17.51
CA LEU A 78 14.35 12.52 18.18
C LEU A 78 14.53 12.47 19.71
N ASP A 79 15.77 12.32 20.18
CA ASP A 79 16.09 12.28 21.62
C ASP A 79 16.05 13.67 22.29
N SER A 80 16.10 14.74 21.50
CA SER A 80 16.11 16.13 21.96
C SER A 80 14.76 16.86 21.81
N ALA A 81 13.72 16.12 21.41
CA ALA A 81 12.32 16.55 21.33
C ALA A 81 11.51 15.99 22.51
#